data_AF-I8QKZ0-F1
#
_entry.id   AF-I8QKZ0-F1
#
_cell.length_a   1.000
_cell.length_b   1.000
_cell.length_c   1.000
_cell.angle_alpha   90.00
_cell.angle_beta   90.00
_cell.angle_gamma   90.00
#
_symmetry.space_group_name_H-M   'P 1'
#
loop_
_entity.id
_entity.type
_entity.pdbx_description
1 polymer ?
#
loop_
_entity_poly.entity_id
_entity_poly.type
_entity_poly.pdbx_seq_one_letter_code
_entity_poly.pdbx_strand_id
1 'polypeptide(L)'
;MDNDQPTGTGPGTYAPPVPTSPRERADDACPGVLRTHPAADGALARLRIPGGALDGAAARMLAACARDVADGHLELTSRGNVQLRGLADGAAAVLATRARSVGLLPSATHERVRNIVGSPLSGRAGAGVRDIAPLVDALDRGLCADPTLAELPGRMLFAVDDGSGDLAGLPADFTLRAQPAGQTLLLVAGGAGALRLAQSAAV
;
A
#
# COMPACT_ATOMS: atom_id res chain seq x y z
N MET A 1 -42.08 -35.20 7.03
CA MET A 1 -42.95 -34.01 6.96
C MET A 1 -42.70 -33.29 8.27
N ASP A 2 -41.86 -32.28 8.40
CA ASP A 2 -41.35 -31.33 7.41
C ASP A 2 -39.89 -30.93 7.67
N ASN A 3 -39.22 -30.64 6.57
CA ASN A 3 -37.88 -30.09 6.46
C ASN A 3 -38.05 -28.59 6.27
N ASP A 4 -37.60 -27.76 7.22
CA ASP A 4 -37.55 -26.31 7.03
C ASP A 4 -36.14 -25.80 7.36
N GLN A 5 -35.33 -25.75 6.30
CA GLN A 5 -34.05 -25.04 6.26
C GLN A 5 -34.35 -23.60 5.81
N PRO A 6 -33.89 -22.55 6.51
CA PRO A 6 -33.93 -21.22 5.95
C PRO A 6 -32.86 -21.09 4.85
N THR A 7 -33.34 -21.02 3.61
CA THR A 7 -32.56 -20.70 2.42
C THR A 7 -32.24 -19.20 2.35
N GLY A 8 -30.96 -18.87 2.06
CA GLY A 8 -30.61 -17.65 1.32
C GLY A 8 -29.72 -16.65 2.06
N THR A 9 -28.41 -16.79 1.91
CA THR A 9 -27.46 -15.68 2.14
C THR A 9 -27.02 -15.17 0.77
N GLY A 10 -27.63 -14.09 0.29
CA GLY A 10 -27.12 -13.35 -0.87
C GLY A 10 -25.76 -12.69 -0.55
N PRO A 11 -25.01 -12.22 -1.57
CA PRO A 11 -23.74 -11.54 -1.33
C PRO A 11 -24.00 -10.26 -0.53
N GLY A 12 -23.51 -10.24 0.71
CA GLY A 12 -23.65 -9.07 1.59
C GLY A 12 -22.95 -7.86 0.97
N THR A 13 -23.71 -6.81 0.70
CA THR A 13 -23.17 -5.50 0.31
C THR A 13 -22.39 -4.94 1.50
N TYR A 14 -21.07 -4.76 1.34
CA TYR A 14 -20.26 -4.04 2.30
C TYR A 14 -20.74 -2.58 2.36
N ALA A 15 -21.30 -2.19 3.50
CA ALA A 15 -21.57 -0.79 3.82
C ALA A 15 -20.36 -0.25 4.60
N PRO A 16 -19.65 0.78 4.10
CA PRO A 16 -18.51 1.32 4.82
C PRO A 16 -18.96 1.91 6.17
N PRO A 17 -18.17 1.76 7.24
CA PRO A 17 -18.51 2.30 8.55
C PRO A 17 -18.57 3.83 8.50
N VAL A 18 -19.61 4.41 9.11
CA VAL A 18 -19.76 5.86 9.21
C VAL A 18 -18.69 6.40 10.18
N PRO A 19 -17.87 7.37 9.76
CA PRO A 19 -16.82 7.92 10.61
C PRO A 19 -17.42 8.61 11.85
N THR A 20 -16.91 8.25 13.03
CA THR A 20 -17.43 8.64 14.35
C THR A 20 -16.61 9.74 15.02
N SER A 21 -15.48 10.15 14.44
CA SER A 21 -14.59 11.16 15.02
C SER A 21 -14.36 12.37 14.09
N PRO A 22 -14.16 13.58 14.63
CA PRO A 22 -13.79 14.76 13.85
C PRO A 22 -12.47 14.60 13.06
N ARG A 23 -11.58 13.68 13.48
CA ARG A 23 -10.32 13.36 12.76
C ARG A 23 -10.53 12.52 11.51
N GLU A 24 -11.67 11.85 11.37
CA GLU A 24 -12.05 11.11 10.17
C GLU A 24 -12.76 11.99 9.13
N ARG A 25 -13.14 13.22 9.51
CA ARG A 25 -13.72 14.25 8.64
C ARG A 25 -12.71 15.22 8.05
N ALA A 26 -11.47 15.23 8.54
CA ALA A 26 -10.42 15.95 7.85
C ALA A 26 -10.24 15.23 6.50
N ASP A 27 -10.59 15.92 5.41
CA ASP A 27 -10.30 15.49 4.04
C ASP A 27 -9.02 14.68 4.04
N ASP A 28 -9.08 13.45 3.54
CA ASP A 28 -7.94 12.55 3.51
C ASP A 28 -6.75 13.32 2.90
N ALA A 29 -5.89 13.85 3.76
CA ALA A 29 -4.81 14.76 3.45
C ALA A 29 -3.50 13.98 3.59
N CYS A 30 -3.45 12.81 2.96
CA CYS A 30 -2.24 12.04 2.81
C CYS A 30 -1.52 12.55 1.56
N PRO A 31 -0.29 13.07 1.68
CA PRO A 31 0.41 13.65 0.53
C PRO A 31 0.55 12.59 -0.54
N GLY A 32 0.20 12.91 -1.77
CA GLY A 32 0.38 12.12 -2.97
C GLY A 32 1.38 12.76 -3.92
N VAL A 33 1.69 12.09 -5.01
CA VAL A 33 2.42 12.71 -6.13
C VAL A 33 1.50 13.68 -6.87
N LEU A 34 0.19 13.38 -6.91
CA LEU A 34 -0.81 14.19 -7.62
C LEU A 34 -1.49 15.23 -6.72
N ARG A 35 -1.42 15.04 -5.40
CA ARG A 35 -1.86 16.01 -4.40
C ARG A 35 -0.77 16.21 -3.35
N THR A 36 0.15 17.12 -3.64
CA THR A 36 1.23 17.47 -2.72
C THR A 36 0.71 18.26 -1.52
N HIS A 37 1.45 18.24 -0.41
CA HIS A 37 1.17 19.16 0.69
C HIS A 37 2.07 20.39 0.63
N PRO A 38 1.52 21.59 0.89
CA PRO A 38 2.34 22.78 1.05
C PRO A 38 3.19 22.67 2.32
N ALA A 39 4.47 22.98 2.20
CA ALA A 39 5.39 23.15 3.32
C ALA A 39 6.20 24.44 3.14
N ALA A 40 6.88 24.89 4.19
CA ALA A 40 7.58 26.18 4.21
C ALA A 40 8.77 26.24 3.23
N ASP A 41 9.31 25.09 2.88
CA ASP A 41 10.43 24.87 1.96
C ASP A 41 9.99 24.58 0.51
N GLY A 42 8.68 24.39 0.28
CA GLY A 42 8.09 24.00 -1.00
C GLY A 42 7.09 22.86 -0.82
N ALA A 43 6.57 22.31 -1.91
CA ALA A 43 5.62 21.21 -1.80
C ALA A 43 6.30 19.90 -1.34
N LEU A 44 5.54 19.01 -0.69
CA LEU A 44 5.94 17.66 -0.34
C LEU A 44 5.17 16.64 -1.17
N ALA A 45 5.88 15.73 -1.82
CA ALA A 45 5.31 14.59 -2.53
C ALA A 45 5.79 13.28 -1.89
N ARG A 46 4.89 12.30 -1.81
CA ARG A 46 5.20 10.94 -1.36
C ARG A 46 4.92 9.96 -2.49
N LEU A 47 5.90 9.13 -2.85
CA LEU A 47 5.74 8.04 -3.80
C LEU A 47 5.52 6.73 -3.05
N ARG A 48 4.50 5.98 -3.47
CA ARG A 48 4.22 4.66 -2.91
C ARG A 48 5.06 3.63 -3.65
N ILE A 49 5.76 2.79 -2.89
CA ILE A 49 6.57 1.69 -3.39
C ILE A 49 5.99 0.43 -2.76
N PRO A 50 5.07 -0.26 -3.44
CA PRO A 50 4.48 -1.50 -2.92
C PRO A 50 5.56 -2.48 -2.44
N GLY A 51 5.44 -2.92 -1.19
CA GLY A 51 6.40 -3.83 -0.55
C GLY A 51 7.79 -3.23 -0.27
N GLY A 52 8.02 -1.94 -0.58
CA GLY A 52 9.34 -1.30 -0.49
C GLY A 52 10.33 -1.77 -1.56
N ALA A 53 9.88 -2.51 -2.58
CA ALA A 53 10.73 -3.02 -3.64
C ALA A 53 10.99 -1.93 -4.71
N LEU A 54 12.23 -1.44 -4.77
CA LEU A 54 12.66 -0.41 -5.70
C LEU A 54 13.74 -0.93 -6.63
N ASP A 55 13.48 -0.91 -7.94
CA ASP A 55 14.47 -1.28 -8.94
C ASP A 55 15.47 -0.14 -9.24
N GLY A 56 16.53 -0.46 -9.98
CA GLY A 56 17.58 0.50 -10.30
C GLY A 56 17.12 1.63 -11.23
N ALA A 57 16.09 1.45 -12.05
CA ALA A 57 15.58 2.50 -12.95
C ALA A 57 14.75 3.52 -12.15
N ALA A 58 13.86 3.04 -11.29
CA ALA A 58 13.07 3.84 -10.38
C ALA A 58 13.94 4.59 -9.37
N ALA A 59 14.98 3.96 -8.82
CA ALA A 59 15.95 4.61 -7.94
C ALA A 59 16.70 5.77 -8.63
N ARG A 60 17.17 5.56 -9.87
CA ARG A 60 17.82 6.61 -10.67
C ARG A 60 16.86 7.76 -11.00
N MET A 61 15.62 7.44 -11.32
CA MET A 61 14.57 8.43 -11.58
C MET A 61 14.30 9.29 -10.35
N LEU A 62 14.15 8.67 -9.16
CA LEU A 62 13.96 9.38 -7.90
C LEU A 62 15.15 10.29 -7.58
N ALA A 63 16.38 9.80 -7.73
CA ALA A 63 17.59 10.58 -7.49
C ALA A 63 17.71 11.77 -8.46
N ALA A 64 17.28 11.62 -9.72
CA ALA A 64 17.21 12.73 -10.66
C ALA A 64 16.15 13.75 -10.26
N CYS A 65 14.96 13.32 -9.86
CA CYS A 65 13.90 14.24 -9.40
C CYS A 65 14.31 15.00 -8.14
N ALA A 66 15.00 14.34 -7.20
CA ALA A 66 15.52 14.98 -6.00
C ALA A 66 16.42 16.18 -6.35
N ARG A 67 17.32 16.02 -7.32
CA ARG A 67 18.25 17.08 -7.77
C ARG A 67 17.57 18.13 -8.65
N ASP A 68 16.72 17.71 -9.57
CA ASP A 68 16.22 18.58 -10.63
C ASP A 68 15.07 19.48 -10.16
N VAL A 69 14.21 18.98 -9.25
CA VAL A 69 12.91 19.60 -8.96
C VAL A 69 12.53 19.61 -7.47
N ALA A 70 13.45 19.23 -6.59
CA ALA A 70 13.27 19.18 -5.13
C ALA A 70 14.53 19.71 -4.43
N ASP A 71 14.66 19.51 -3.12
CA ASP A 71 15.78 20.00 -2.29
C ASP A 71 17.09 19.18 -2.36
N GLY A 72 17.17 18.20 -3.27
CA GLY A 72 18.33 17.31 -3.40
C GLY A 72 18.29 16.05 -2.54
N HIS A 73 17.29 15.88 -1.67
CA HIS A 73 17.19 14.75 -0.75
C HIS A 73 16.05 13.78 -1.08
N LEU A 74 16.25 12.51 -0.69
CA LEU A 74 15.22 11.48 -0.65
C LEU A 74 15.03 11.02 0.78
N GLU A 75 13.81 11.06 1.29
CA GLU A 75 13.49 10.57 2.63
C GLU A 75 12.79 9.21 2.54
N LEU A 76 13.35 8.20 3.21
CA LEU A 76 12.68 6.92 3.40
C LEU A 76 11.66 7.03 4.53
N THR A 77 10.51 6.40 4.34
CA THR A 77 9.47 6.35 5.37
C THR A 77 9.52 5.03 6.14
N SER A 78 8.91 5.00 7.33
CA SER A 78 8.71 3.77 8.10
C SER A 78 7.85 2.71 7.39
N ARG A 79 7.26 3.03 6.22
CA ARG A 79 6.43 2.13 5.41
C ARG A 79 7.09 1.75 4.09
N GLY A 80 8.42 1.91 3.96
CA GLY A 80 9.15 1.55 2.74
C GLY A 80 8.88 2.47 1.53
N ASN A 81 8.10 3.53 1.71
CA ASN A 81 7.85 4.56 0.70
C ASN A 81 8.94 5.64 0.70
N VAL A 82 8.95 6.48 -0.33
CA VAL A 82 9.90 7.61 -0.49
C VAL A 82 9.16 8.94 -0.47
N GLN A 83 9.79 9.98 0.07
CA GLN A 83 9.32 11.38 0.02
C GLN A 83 10.37 12.31 -0.58
N LEU A 84 9.88 13.34 -1.27
CA LEU A 84 10.63 14.49 -1.75
C LEU A 84 10.02 15.76 -1.15
N ARG A 85 10.88 16.68 -0.71
CA ARG A 85 10.52 17.98 -0.13
C ARG A 85 11.09 19.13 -0.95
N GLY A 86 10.59 20.32 -0.70
CA GLY A 86 11.03 21.51 -1.43
C GLY A 86 10.70 21.47 -2.93
N LEU A 87 9.60 20.81 -3.30
CA LEU A 87 9.17 20.78 -4.70
C LEU A 87 8.79 22.19 -5.15
N ALA A 88 9.43 22.64 -6.23
CA ALA A 88 9.13 23.91 -6.88
C ALA A 88 7.71 23.92 -7.50
N ASP A 89 7.19 25.10 -7.80
CA ASP A 89 5.88 25.23 -8.46
C ASP A 89 5.87 24.48 -9.80
N GLY A 90 4.83 23.65 -10.00
CA GLY A 90 4.69 22.80 -11.20
C GLY A 90 5.55 21.52 -11.20
N ALA A 91 6.50 21.37 -10.26
CA ALA A 91 7.38 20.19 -10.17
C ALA A 91 6.60 18.87 -9.95
N ALA A 92 5.44 18.93 -9.30
CA ALA A 92 4.60 17.77 -9.06
C ALA A 92 4.18 17.07 -10.38
N ALA A 93 3.90 17.83 -11.44
CA ALA A 93 3.54 17.26 -12.74
C ALA A 93 4.73 16.56 -13.42
N VAL A 94 5.93 17.13 -13.28
CA VAL A 94 7.18 16.52 -13.78
C VAL A 94 7.46 15.22 -13.02
N LEU A 95 7.35 15.24 -11.70
CA LEU A 95 7.51 14.05 -10.85
C LEU A 95 6.48 12.97 -11.20
N ALA A 96 5.20 13.33 -11.36
CA ALA A 96 4.14 12.40 -11.76
C ALA A 96 4.43 11.73 -13.11
N THR A 97 4.87 12.50 -14.10
CA THR A 97 5.21 12.00 -15.44
C THR A 97 6.39 11.02 -15.38
N ARG A 98 7.46 11.39 -14.67
CA ARG A 98 8.63 10.52 -14.49
C ARG A 98 8.27 9.26 -13.69
N ALA A 99 7.49 9.38 -12.62
CA ALA A 99 7.03 8.25 -11.81
C ALA A 99 6.18 7.24 -12.62
N ARG A 100 5.33 7.72 -13.54
CA ARG A 100 4.56 6.85 -14.46
C ARG A 100 5.49 6.04 -15.36
N SER A 101 6.54 6.66 -15.90
CA SER A 101 7.48 6.00 -16.81
C SER A 101 8.26 4.82 -16.21
N VAL A 102 8.36 4.76 -14.88
CA VAL A 102 9.03 3.69 -14.13
C VAL A 102 8.08 2.87 -13.27
N GLY A 103 6.77 2.99 -13.49
CA GLY A 103 5.78 2.16 -12.79
C GLY A 103 5.56 2.49 -11.31
N LEU A 104 6.02 3.63 -10.80
CA LEU A 104 5.73 4.05 -9.42
C LEU A 104 4.34 4.71 -9.28
N LEU A 105 3.77 5.18 -10.40
CA LEU A 105 2.43 5.77 -10.48
C LEU A 105 1.56 5.08 -11.56
N PRO A 106 1.29 3.77 -11.46
CA PRO A 106 0.47 3.01 -12.42
C PRO A 106 -0.99 3.50 -12.50
N SER A 107 -1.52 4.04 -11.40
CA SER A 107 -2.90 4.51 -11.31
C SER A 107 -2.97 5.85 -10.58
N ALA A 108 -3.59 6.84 -11.23
CA ALA A 108 -3.79 8.17 -10.67
C ALA A 108 -4.83 8.16 -9.54
N THR A 109 -5.87 7.35 -9.68
CA THR A 109 -6.98 7.27 -8.71
C THR A 109 -6.59 6.45 -7.48
N HIS A 110 -5.67 5.49 -7.62
CA HIS A 110 -5.32 4.57 -6.54
C HIS A 110 -3.97 4.88 -5.87
N GLU A 111 -3.27 5.95 -6.26
CA GLU A 111 -1.90 6.18 -5.76
C GLU A 111 -1.82 6.24 -4.23
N ARG A 112 -2.88 6.68 -3.56
CA ARG A 112 -2.92 6.84 -2.10
C ARG A 112 -3.17 5.55 -1.33
N VAL A 113 -3.95 4.63 -1.90
CA VAL A 113 -4.39 3.38 -1.24
C VAL A 113 -3.36 2.25 -1.37
N ARG A 114 -2.35 2.43 -2.24
CA ARG A 114 -1.23 1.51 -2.49
C ARG A 114 -0.14 1.52 -1.40
N ASN A 115 -0.53 1.74 -0.15
CA ASN A 115 0.39 1.74 0.98
C ASN A 115 0.56 0.29 1.50
N ILE A 116 1.39 -0.46 0.78
CA ILE A 116 1.68 -1.88 1.04
C ILE A 116 3.10 -2.00 1.60
N VAL A 117 3.24 -2.55 2.80
CA VAL A 117 4.53 -2.82 3.46
C VAL A 117 4.84 -4.31 3.36
N GLY A 118 6.06 -4.67 2.96
CA GLY A 118 6.52 -6.05 2.84
C GLY A 118 7.63 -6.38 3.83
N SER A 119 7.81 -7.66 4.18
CA SER A 119 9.01 -8.14 4.87
C SER A 119 10.27 -7.71 4.08
N PRO A 120 11.19 -6.93 4.66
CA PRO A 120 12.25 -6.24 3.92
C PRO A 120 13.32 -7.18 3.33
N LEU A 121 13.47 -8.38 3.88
CA LEU A 121 14.46 -9.38 3.45
C LEU A 121 13.83 -10.58 2.73
N SER A 122 12.54 -10.52 2.38
CA SER A 122 11.86 -11.61 1.70
C SER A 122 12.50 -11.95 0.36
N GLY A 123 12.56 -13.24 0.03
CA GLY A 123 13.23 -13.75 -1.18
C GLY A 123 14.76 -13.61 -1.16
N ARG A 124 15.35 -13.13 -0.05
CA ARG A 124 16.80 -12.94 0.11
C ARG A 124 17.30 -13.78 1.30
N ALA A 125 18.16 -13.21 2.14
CA ALA A 125 18.78 -13.88 3.29
C ALA A 125 17.89 -13.90 4.55
N GLY A 126 16.58 -13.72 4.40
CA GLY A 126 15.63 -13.65 5.52
C GLY A 126 15.24 -15.03 6.09
N ALA A 127 14.68 -15.02 7.30
CA ALA A 127 14.10 -16.22 7.94
C ALA A 127 12.68 -16.55 7.44
N GLY A 128 12.19 -15.82 6.43
CA GLY A 128 10.87 -16.00 5.85
C GLY A 128 10.69 -17.37 5.18
N VAL A 129 9.44 -17.81 5.12
CA VAL A 129 9.05 -19.10 4.53
C VAL A 129 8.57 -18.98 3.07
N ARG A 130 8.51 -17.76 2.52
CA ARG A 130 8.04 -17.49 1.16
C ARG A 130 8.61 -16.17 0.61
N ASP A 131 8.91 -16.11 -0.69
CA ASP A 131 9.08 -14.82 -1.39
C ASP A 131 7.72 -14.14 -1.60
N ILE A 132 7.54 -12.95 -1.03
CA ILE A 132 6.29 -12.19 -1.09
C ILE A 132 6.17 -11.27 -2.30
N ALA A 133 7.22 -11.08 -3.10
CA ALA A 133 7.18 -10.14 -4.22
C ALA A 133 5.97 -10.40 -5.17
N PRO A 134 5.66 -11.66 -5.56
CA PRO A 134 4.48 -11.93 -6.37
C PRO A 134 3.17 -11.57 -5.69
N LEU A 135 3.08 -11.74 -4.36
CA LEU A 135 1.87 -11.44 -3.59
C LEU A 135 1.66 -9.93 -3.43
N VAL A 136 2.75 -9.17 -3.24
CA VAL A 136 2.71 -7.70 -3.23
C VAL A 136 2.26 -7.17 -4.59
N ASP A 137 2.83 -7.67 -5.68
CA ASP A 137 2.46 -7.26 -7.04
C ASP A 137 1.00 -7.58 -7.35
N ALA A 138 0.54 -8.75 -6.94
CA ALA A 138 -0.83 -9.18 -7.14
C ALA A 138 -1.82 -8.33 -6.34
N LEU A 139 -1.49 -7.97 -5.09
CA LEU A 139 -2.27 -7.05 -4.28
C LEU A 139 -2.32 -5.65 -4.91
N ASP A 140 -1.19 -5.08 -5.32
CA ASP A 140 -1.13 -3.75 -5.95
C ASP A 140 -1.99 -3.68 -7.23
N ARG A 141 -1.88 -4.72 -8.08
CA ARG A 141 -2.73 -4.85 -9.27
C ARG A 141 -4.21 -5.00 -8.92
N GLY A 142 -4.53 -5.85 -7.94
CA GLY A 142 -5.90 -6.07 -7.48
C GLY A 142 -6.54 -4.78 -6.95
N LEU A 143 -5.81 -4.01 -6.16
CA LEU A 143 -6.25 -2.69 -5.70
C LEU A 143 -6.54 -1.75 -6.88
N CYS A 144 -5.66 -1.70 -7.88
CA CYS A 144 -5.85 -0.81 -9.04
C CYS A 144 -6.96 -1.26 -9.99
N ALA A 145 -7.30 -2.55 -10.01
CA ALA A 145 -8.27 -3.12 -10.93
C ALA A 145 -9.72 -2.84 -10.53
N ASP A 146 -9.98 -2.55 -9.26
CA ASP A 146 -11.31 -2.25 -8.73
C ASP A 146 -11.45 -0.75 -8.44
N PRO A 147 -12.19 0.01 -9.28
CA PRO A 147 -12.37 1.45 -9.10
C PRO A 147 -12.97 1.84 -7.74
N THR A 148 -13.74 0.96 -7.10
CA THR A 148 -14.35 1.26 -5.79
C THR A 148 -13.30 1.33 -4.68
N LEU A 149 -12.18 0.64 -4.84
CA LEU A 149 -11.08 0.65 -3.86
C LEU A 149 -10.28 1.96 -3.90
N ALA A 150 -10.45 2.79 -4.94
CA ALA A 150 -9.91 4.16 -4.96
C ALA A 150 -10.50 5.06 -3.87
N GLU A 151 -11.68 4.71 -3.34
CA GLU A 151 -12.37 5.46 -2.28
C GLU A 151 -11.89 5.10 -0.87
N LEU A 152 -11.04 4.07 -0.73
CA LEU A 152 -10.46 3.73 0.55
C LEU A 152 -9.62 4.90 1.12
N PRO A 153 -9.56 5.06 2.45
CA PRO A 153 -8.71 6.07 3.06
C PRO A 153 -7.24 5.88 2.63
N GLY A 154 -6.55 6.95 2.25
CA GLY A 154 -5.13 6.93 1.90
C GLY A 154 -4.18 6.63 3.07
N ARG A 155 -4.72 6.48 4.28
CA ARG A 155 -4.01 5.95 5.45
C ARG A 155 -4.11 4.44 5.59
N MET A 156 -4.98 3.79 4.80
CA MET A 156 -5.14 2.34 4.76
C MET A 156 -3.78 1.68 4.58
N LEU A 157 -3.50 0.67 5.38
CA LEU A 157 -2.20 0.00 5.41
C LEU A 157 -2.38 -1.50 5.25
N PHE A 158 -1.73 -2.02 4.22
CA PHE A 158 -1.60 -3.46 3.99
C PHE A 158 -0.19 -3.90 4.37
N ALA A 159 -0.08 -5.01 5.08
CA ALA A 159 1.18 -5.65 5.40
C ALA A 159 1.25 -7.03 4.72
N VAL A 160 2.40 -7.37 4.15
CA VAL A 160 2.66 -8.67 3.55
C VAL A 160 3.91 -9.23 4.23
N ASP A 161 3.70 -10.13 5.17
CA ASP A 161 4.74 -10.74 5.99
C ASP A 161 5.10 -12.11 5.40
N ASP A 162 6.38 -12.34 5.15
CA ASP A 162 6.92 -13.57 4.58
C ASP A 162 6.99 -14.75 5.56
N GLY A 163 6.45 -14.57 6.77
CA GLY A 163 6.47 -15.55 7.85
C GLY A 163 7.54 -15.27 8.89
N SER A 164 8.52 -14.39 8.60
CA SER A 164 9.58 -14.00 9.55
C SER A 164 9.01 -13.34 10.81
N GLY A 165 7.85 -12.69 10.70
CA GLY A 165 7.26 -11.90 11.79
C GLY A 165 7.84 -10.50 11.91
N ASP A 166 8.64 -10.03 10.94
CA ASP A 166 9.23 -8.68 10.94
C ASP A 166 8.15 -7.58 11.00
N LEU A 167 6.94 -7.87 10.54
CA LEU A 167 5.83 -6.92 10.52
C LEU A 167 4.85 -7.09 11.69
N ALA A 168 5.11 -7.97 12.66
CA ALA A 168 4.18 -8.28 13.74
C ALA A 168 3.81 -7.06 14.61
N GLY A 169 4.72 -6.09 14.75
CA GLY A 169 4.49 -4.85 15.49
C GLY A 169 3.85 -3.72 14.68
N LEU A 170 3.61 -3.92 13.38
CA LEU A 170 3.03 -2.91 12.50
C LEU A 170 1.50 -2.94 12.62
N PRO A 171 0.83 -1.83 13.02
CA PRO A 171 -0.62 -1.78 13.12
C PRO A 171 -1.26 -1.61 11.73
N ALA A 172 -1.17 -2.64 10.89
CA ALA A 172 -1.81 -2.69 9.58
C ALA A 172 -3.30 -3.01 9.69
N ASP A 173 -4.10 -2.44 8.80
CA ASP A 173 -5.53 -2.74 8.69
C ASP A 173 -5.73 -4.18 8.21
N PHE A 174 -4.87 -4.63 7.29
CA PHE A 174 -4.82 -6.00 6.78
C PHE A 174 -3.39 -6.52 6.74
N THR A 175 -3.15 -7.72 7.26
CA THR A 175 -1.86 -8.40 7.14
C THR A 175 -2.04 -9.75 6.49
N LEU A 176 -1.38 -9.97 5.36
CA LEU A 176 -1.19 -11.29 4.75
C LEU A 176 0.11 -11.87 5.27
N ARG A 177 0.03 -12.87 6.15
CA ARG A 177 1.21 -13.55 6.70
C ARG A 177 1.37 -14.93 6.09
N ALA A 178 2.50 -15.16 5.45
CA ALA A 178 2.86 -16.49 4.97
C ALA A 178 3.03 -17.45 6.15
N GLN A 179 2.63 -18.69 5.91
CA GLN A 179 2.73 -19.79 6.85
C GLN A 179 3.47 -20.96 6.18
N PRO A 180 4.05 -21.88 6.96
CA PRO A 180 4.58 -23.14 6.45
C PRO A 180 3.55 -23.89 5.58
N ALA A 181 4.03 -24.81 4.75
CA ALA A 181 3.19 -25.61 3.82
C ALA A 181 2.35 -24.78 2.84
N GLY A 182 2.80 -23.57 2.48
CA GLY A 182 2.16 -22.76 1.46
C GLY A 182 0.85 -22.11 1.89
N GLN A 183 0.54 -22.06 3.18
CA GLN A 183 -0.67 -21.40 3.69
C GLN A 183 -0.46 -19.90 3.86
N THR A 184 -1.54 -19.12 3.87
CA THR A 184 -1.52 -17.68 4.16
C THR A 184 -2.60 -17.35 5.19
N LEU A 185 -2.24 -16.57 6.19
CA LEU A 185 -3.15 -16.06 7.20
C LEU A 185 -3.46 -14.59 6.89
N LEU A 186 -4.75 -14.25 6.79
CA LEU A 186 -5.22 -12.88 6.76
C LEU A 186 -5.53 -12.44 8.19
N LEU A 187 -4.82 -11.44 8.68
CA LEU A 187 -5.12 -10.74 9.92
C LEU A 187 -5.85 -9.44 9.59
N VAL A 188 -6.88 -9.10 10.35
CA VAL A 188 -7.66 -7.86 10.18
C VAL A 188 -7.58 -7.03 11.45
N ALA A 189 -7.53 -5.71 11.28
CA ALA A 189 -7.50 -4.72 12.37
C ALA A 189 -6.41 -5.01 13.41
N GLY A 190 -5.15 -5.12 12.95
CA GLY A 190 -4.01 -5.40 13.83
C GLY A 190 -4.02 -6.79 14.50
N GLY A 191 -4.76 -7.76 13.94
CA GLY A 191 -4.81 -9.13 14.46
C GLY A 191 -5.99 -9.44 15.39
N ALA A 192 -6.96 -8.53 15.51
CA ALA A 192 -8.21 -8.79 16.25
C ALA A 192 -9.05 -9.92 15.62
N GLY A 193 -8.87 -10.18 14.33
CA GLY A 193 -9.44 -11.33 13.62
C GLY A 193 -8.40 -12.01 12.72
N ALA A 194 -8.54 -13.32 12.52
CA ALA A 194 -7.64 -14.11 11.68
C ALA A 194 -8.43 -15.12 10.82
N LEU A 195 -8.19 -15.10 9.52
CA LEU A 195 -8.78 -16.03 8.55
C LEU A 195 -7.66 -16.77 7.81
N ARG A 196 -7.76 -18.10 7.69
CA ARG A 196 -6.86 -18.88 6.84
C ARG A 196 -7.36 -18.82 5.41
N LEU A 197 -6.53 -18.33 4.49
CA LEU A 197 -6.84 -18.30 3.07
C LEU A 197 -6.50 -19.64 2.43
N ALA A 198 -7.39 -20.15 1.57
CA ALA A 198 -7.11 -21.33 0.74
C ALA A 198 -5.98 -21.02 -0.25
N GLN A 199 -5.17 -22.02 -0.62
CA GLN A 199 -4.04 -21.85 -1.54
C GLN A 199 -4.44 -21.26 -2.91
N SER A 200 -5.68 -21.48 -3.36
CA SER A 200 -6.22 -20.92 -4.61
C SER A 200 -6.77 -19.49 -4.49
N ALA A 201 -6.76 -18.90 -3.29
CA ALA A 201 -7.26 -17.56 -3.00
C ALA A 201 -6.15 -16.55 -2.69
N ALA A 202 -4.90 -17.02 -2.56
CA ALA A 202 -3.71 -16.19 -2.55
C ALA A 202 -3.30 -15.98 -4.01
N VAL A 203 -3.81 -14.90 -4.58
CA VAL A 203 -3.72 -14.44 -5.98
C VAL A 203 -2.55 -14.98 -6.80
#